data_AF-A0A9P5G9A6-F1
#
_entry.id   AF-A0A9P5G9A6-F1
#
_cell.length_a   1.000
_cell.length_b   1.000
_cell.length_c   1.000
_cell.angle_alpha   90.00
_cell.angle_beta   90.00
_cell.angle_gamma   90.00
#
_symmetry.space_group_name_H-M   'P 1'
#
loop_
_entity.id
_entity.type
_entity.pdbx_description
1 polymer ?
#
loop_
_entity_poly.entity_id
_entity_poly.type
_entity_poly.pdbx_seq_one_letter_code
_entity_poly.pdbx_strand_id
1 'polypeptide(L)'
;MHEVKHGDYVLIGLVLNDQECERLVTFGPDAEHVEETKAFRNFWGNKAELRRFQDGSIKEAVVWAANPNKLIVNSICQYLIDRHLGGELASTLKFDHDKLLRVLQQDGGSSSSRALFQAKQSAFQKLVYFIQEIKELPLRVNAVYGTSSSLRDTSLGLPLPFDLQSDDSVASGVIEFESSSKWPDDIDAVEKLKTAFLLKLEEVLNNSNDYKASTGVEDDFMDGAAVSIGFLQVLTGDGYAFKLRVATYKDALLYTKLDTKAGPHSANLALQYKQKYLSCISHTRVIHTLSLRFPFYSSAVRLVKSWFNAHLLTGQMSEEAIELLTLVPFLDSAPYLPPSSGMTGFTRTLEFLSTWNWRDDPIILDVDKQSDRTRDADAKQVTSGVEGTRMDNALYLKLVDSFKKLRETDPVLSHAPLFIGTRHDITGVAWTRNSEVKGTIRGKLVAARMTALARKTVEVLTLSRVTAKERIRHVFEPSVGDYDLVIYTRGNNRAASTGSAKDSGFKNLGKRFPKSPEELAAKTCKPVDALYHELSAMYKDTIIFFKGTLGVEQNNNIIGGVWYRDVVDARQFKIGLGFNSIPASAVSGSSGHKKAKTGGNNSATTMVVLNKEAILKEIENLGGDLIDEIELK
;
A
#
# COMPACT_ATOMS: atom_id res chain seq x y z
N MET A 1 5.01 -40.91 13.40
CA MET A 1 6.07 -39.89 13.51
C MET A 1 7.39 -40.57 13.17
N HIS A 2 7.95 -40.31 11.99
CA HIS A 2 9.33 -40.70 11.70
C HIS A 2 10.23 -39.56 12.13
N GLU A 3 11.16 -39.83 13.05
CA GLU A 3 12.28 -38.95 13.37
C GLU A 3 13.11 -38.75 12.09
N VAL A 4 13.11 -37.52 11.56
CA VAL A 4 13.95 -37.13 10.42
C VAL A 4 15.40 -37.08 10.92
N LYS A 5 16.26 -37.97 10.43
CA LYS A 5 17.69 -37.96 10.74
C LYS A 5 18.43 -37.01 9.79
N HIS A 6 19.59 -36.52 10.21
CA HIS A 6 20.51 -35.81 9.32
C HIS A 6 20.89 -36.74 8.14
N GLY A 7 20.49 -36.38 6.92
CA GLY A 7 20.80 -37.13 5.69
C GLY A 7 19.63 -37.30 4.70
N ASP A 8 18.38 -37.06 5.09
CA ASP A 8 17.19 -37.44 4.30
C ASP A 8 16.75 -36.41 3.23
N TYR A 9 17.37 -35.23 3.15
CA TYR A 9 17.02 -34.20 2.16
C TYR A 9 18.21 -33.34 1.73
N VAL A 10 18.20 -32.89 0.49
CA VAL A 10 19.17 -31.94 -0.08
C VAL A 10 18.51 -30.57 -0.20
N LEU A 11 19.10 -29.54 0.43
CA LEU A 11 18.66 -28.16 0.29
C LEU A 11 19.47 -27.46 -0.80
N ILE A 12 18.78 -26.91 -1.81
CA ILE A 12 19.40 -26.14 -2.89
C ILE A 12 19.04 -24.67 -2.70
N GLY A 13 20.03 -23.84 -2.36
CA GLY A 13 19.88 -22.39 -2.31
C GLY A 13 20.31 -21.75 -3.62
N LEU A 14 19.44 -20.95 -4.25
CA LEU A 14 19.72 -20.27 -5.51
C LEU A 14 19.74 -18.75 -5.30
N VAL A 15 20.81 -18.10 -5.75
CA VAL A 15 20.87 -16.64 -5.87
C VAL A 15 20.50 -16.28 -7.30
N LEU A 16 19.28 -15.78 -7.49
CA LEU A 16 18.75 -15.49 -8.82
C LEU A 16 19.29 -14.18 -9.40
N ASN A 17 19.49 -14.16 -10.72
CA ASN A 17 19.66 -12.92 -11.47
C ASN A 17 18.27 -12.34 -11.79
N ASP A 18 17.92 -11.24 -11.15
CA ASP A 18 16.58 -10.65 -11.17
C ASP A 18 16.08 -10.18 -12.54
N GLN A 19 16.98 -9.87 -13.47
CA GLN A 19 16.63 -9.48 -14.83
C GLN A 19 16.39 -10.68 -15.77
N GLU A 20 16.92 -11.85 -15.43
CA GLU A 20 16.95 -13.02 -16.33
C GLU A 20 16.04 -14.16 -15.83
N CYS A 21 15.79 -14.26 -14.52
CA CYS A 21 15.14 -15.43 -13.91
C CYS A 21 13.66 -15.60 -14.29
N GLU A 22 13.00 -14.56 -14.81
CA GLU A 22 11.60 -14.61 -15.27
C GLU A 22 11.48 -14.63 -16.81
N ARG A 23 12.58 -14.80 -17.56
CA ARG A 23 12.50 -14.90 -19.02
C ARG A 23 11.82 -16.21 -19.43
N LEU A 24 10.88 -16.09 -20.36
CA LEU A 24 10.13 -17.24 -20.91
C LEU A 24 10.95 -18.07 -21.89
N VAL A 25 12.08 -17.54 -22.39
CA VAL A 25 12.92 -18.22 -23.37
C VAL A 25 14.30 -18.39 -22.79
N THR A 26 14.78 -19.63 -22.76
CA THR A 26 16.18 -19.96 -22.50
C THR A 26 16.89 -20.05 -23.85
N PHE A 27 17.77 -19.11 -24.13
CA PHE A 27 18.57 -19.10 -25.35
C PHE A 27 19.65 -20.18 -25.29
N GLY A 28 19.76 -20.94 -26.38
CA GLY A 28 20.86 -21.84 -26.65
C GLY A 28 21.82 -21.29 -27.72
N PRO A 29 22.73 -22.14 -28.21
CA PRO A 29 23.72 -21.78 -29.23
C PRO A 29 23.09 -21.42 -30.58
N ASP A 30 23.84 -20.66 -31.38
CA ASP A 30 23.50 -20.41 -32.78
C ASP A 30 23.48 -21.70 -33.60
N ALA A 31 22.57 -21.77 -34.57
CA ALA A 31 22.36 -22.97 -35.40
C ALA A 31 23.62 -23.41 -36.18
N GLU A 32 24.58 -22.49 -36.38
CA GLU A 32 25.85 -22.73 -37.06
C GLU A 32 26.83 -23.56 -36.19
N HIS A 33 26.70 -23.51 -34.86
CA HIS A 33 27.55 -24.25 -33.93
C HIS A 33 27.03 -25.68 -33.72
N VAL A 34 27.30 -26.55 -34.70
CA VAL A 34 26.76 -27.93 -34.77
C VAL A 34 27.08 -28.77 -33.53
N GLU A 35 28.25 -28.61 -32.92
CA GLU A 35 28.62 -29.40 -31.72
C GLU A 35 27.86 -28.93 -30.46
N GLU A 36 27.78 -27.62 -30.26
CA GLU A 36 27.10 -27.02 -29.11
C GLU A 36 25.59 -27.24 -29.18
N THR A 37 25.01 -27.14 -30.38
CA THR A 37 23.59 -27.43 -30.61
C THR A 37 23.25 -28.90 -30.36
N LYS A 38 24.13 -29.85 -30.72
CA LYS A 38 23.98 -31.27 -30.33
C LYS A 38 24.01 -31.45 -28.81
N ALA A 39 24.96 -30.83 -28.12
CA ALA A 39 25.04 -30.89 -26.66
C ALA A 39 23.79 -30.30 -26.00
N PHE A 40 23.29 -29.17 -26.49
CA PHE A 40 22.08 -28.52 -26.03
C PHE A 40 20.84 -29.41 -26.22
N ARG A 41 20.66 -29.99 -27.41
CA ARG A 41 19.55 -30.92 -27.69
C ARG A 41 19.63 -32.19 -26.85
N ASN A 42 20.83 -32.72 -26.59
CA ASN A 42 20.99 -33.88 -25.72
C ASN A 42 20.58 -33.55 -24.27
N PHE A 43 21.00 -32.39 -23.78
CA PHE A 43 20.68 -31.92 -22.44
C PHE A 43 19.17 -31.66 -22.28
N TRP A 44 18.55 -30.84 -23.14
CA TRP A 44 17.15 -30.44 -23.03
C TRP A 44 16.14 -31.40 -23.70
N GLY A 45 16.60 -32.37 -24.47
CA GLY A 45 15.74 -33.37 -25.11
C GLY A 45 14.59 -32.80 -25.93
N ASN A 46 13.38 -33.23 -25.60
CA ASN A 46 12.15 -32.85 -26.30
C ASN A 46 11.73 -31.39 -26.08
N LYS A 47 12.37 -30.65 -25.17
CA LYS A 47 12.11 -29.23 -24.93
C LYS A 47 12.94 -28.30 -25.80
N ALA A 48 14.04 -28.78 -26.39
CA ALA A 48 14.84 -28.01 -27.32
C ALA A 48 14.11 -27.86 -28.67
N GLU A 49 13.94 -26.61 -29.10
CA GLU A 49 13.40 -26.27 -30.41
C GLU A 49 14.30 -25.25 -31.12
N LEU A 50 14.40 -25.37 -32.45
CA LEU A 50 15.06 -24.38 -33.28
C LEU A 50 14.09 -23.21 -33.51
N ARG A 51 14.48 -22.00 -33.10
CA ARG A 51 13.59 -20.83 -33.16
C ARG A 51 14.25 -19.66 -33.87
N ARG A 52 13.47 -18.99 -34.73
CA ARG A 52 13.85 -17.71 -35.34
C ARG A 52 13.37 -16.56 -34.45
N PHE A 53 14.26 -15.63 -34.12
CA PHE A 53 13.98 -14.46 -33.29
C PHE A 53 13.71 -13.21 -34.14
N GLN A 54 13.21 -12.14 -33.49
CA GLN A 54 12.85 -10.89 -34.18
C GLN A 54 14.06 -10.18 -34.81
N ASP A 55 15.26 -10.44 -34.28
CA ASP A 55 16.55 -9.99 -34.85
C ASP A 55 16.97 -10.77 -36.09
N GLY A 56 16.20 -11.78 -36.51
CA GLY A 56 16.49 -12.65 -37.65
C GLY A 56 17.43 -13.82 -37.32
N SER A 57 17.99 -13.88 -36.10
CA SER A 57 18.86 -14.96 -35.68
C SER A 57 18.08 -16.27 -35.51
N ILE A 58 18.76 -17.40 -35.78
CA ILE A 58 18.19 -18.74 -35.63
C ILE A 58 19.04 -19.48 -34.61
N LYS A 59 18.48 -19.70 -33.42
CA LYS A 59 19.17 -20.36 -32.30
C LYS A 59 18.35 -21.54 -31.80
N GLU A 60 19.04 -22.49 -31.19
CA GLU A 60 18.35 -23.44 -30.31
C GLU A 60 17.77 -22.70 -29.11
N ALA A 61 16.57 -23.06 -28.68
CA ALA A 61 15.91 -22.41 -27.56
C ALA A 61 14.99 -23.39 -26.82
N VAL A 62 14.69 -23.05 -25.57
CA VAL A 62 13.63 -23.70 -24.79
C VAL A 62 12.61 -22.65 -24.37
N VAL A 63 11.34 -22.93 -24.61
CA VAL A 63 10.23 -22.04 -24.26
C VAL A 63 9.47 -22.56 -23.06
N TRP A 64 9.34 -21.68 -22.06
CA TRP A 64 8.63 -21.91 -20.82
C TRP A 64 7.25 -21.25 -20.88
N ALA A 65 6.25 -21.92 -20.31
CA ALA A 65 4.94 -21.33 -20.12
C ALA A 65 4.97 -20.39 -18.91
N ALA A 66 4.41 -19.19 -19.08
CA ALA A 66 4.20 -18.28 -17.95
C ALA A 66 3.22 -18.93 -16.97
N ASN A 67 3.60 -18.99 -15.70
CA ASN A 67 2.70 -19.41 -14.63
C ASN A 67 2.76 -18.37 -13.51
N PRO A 68 1.64 -17.72 -13.16
CA PRO A 68 1.64 -16.70 -12.12
C PRO A 68 1.93 -17.31 -10.73
N ASN A 69 1.70 -18.61 -10.55
CA ASN A 69 1.86 -19.34 -9.29
C ASN A 69 3.21 -20.01 -9.09
N LYS A 70 4.10 -19.95 -10.08
CA LYS A 70 5.36 -20.68 -10.03
C LYS A 70 6.43 -19.94 -10.80
N LEU A 71 7.57 -19.69 -10.15
CA LEU A 71 8.74 -19.11 -10.82
C LEU A 71 9.19 -20.03 -11.97
N ILE A 72 9.62 -19.43 -13.08
CA ILE A 72 10.13 -20.18 -14.25
C ILE A 72 11.34 -21.02 -13.84
N VAL A 73 12.21 -20.50 -12.97
CA VAL A 73 13.35 -21.24 -12.40
C VAL A 73 12.90 -22.54 -11.71
N ASN A 74 11.79 -22.53 -10.97
CA ASN A 74 11.27 -23.74 -10.33
C ASN A 74 10.76 -24.76 -11.36
N SER A 75 10.26 -24.30 -12.50
CA SER A 75 9.86 -25.15 -13.63
C SER A 75 11.08 -25.74 -14.35
N ILE A 76 12.15 -24.94 -14.52
CA ILE A 76 13.45 -25.40 -15.03
C ILE A 76 14.01 -26.48 -14.13
N CYS A 77 14.14 -26.22 -12.82
CA CYS A 77 14.68 -27.18 -11.87
C CYS A 77 13.87 -28.48 -11.85
N GLN A 78 12.54 -28.40 -11.85
CA GLN A 78 11.69 -29.60 -11.87
C GLN A 78 11.90 -30.43 -13.15
N TYR A 79 12.01 -29.78 -14.31
CA TYR A 79 12.26 -30.48 -15.58
C TYR A 79 13.64 -31.15 -15.60
N LEU A 80 14.69 -30.45 -15.17
CA LEU A 80 16.06 -30.98 -15.19
C LEU A 80 16.22 -32.16 -14.24
N ILE A 81 15.58 -32.12 -13.07
CA ILE A 81 15.63 -33.21 -12.10
C ILE A 81 14.86 -34.43 -12.62
N ASP A 82 13.67 -34.23 -13.18
CA ASP A 82 12.87 -35.31 -13.78
C ASP A 82 13.66 -36.04 -14.88
N ARG A 83 14.32 -35.27 -15.75
CA ARG A 83 15.06 -35.80 -16.89
C ARG A 83 16.37 -36.49 -16.53
N HIS A 84 17.18 -35.90 -15.65
CA HIS A 84 18.55 -36.35 -15.41
C HIS A 84 18.74 -37.17 -14.12
N LEU A 85 17.82 -37.03 -13.16
CA LEU A 85 17.92 -37.68 -11.85
C LEU A 85 16.73 -38.60 -11.54
N GLY A 86 15.67 -38.56 -12.37
CA GLY A 86 14.52 -39.46 -12.31
C GLY A 86 13.25 -38.81 -11.74
N GLY A 87 12.09 -39.26 -12.22
CA GLY A 87 10.79 -38.66 -11.91
C GLY A 87 10.32 -38.83 -10.48
N GLU A 88 10.76 -39.89 -9.78
CA GLU A 88 10.46 -40.04 -8.35
C GLU A 88 11.06 -38.88 -7.54
N LEU A 89 12.30 -38.50 -7.81
CA LEU A 89 12.94 -37.37 -7.13
C LEU A 89 12.26 -36.04 -7.48
N ALA A 90 11.91 -35.83 -8.75
CA ALA A 90 11.21 -34.63 -9.20
C ALA A 90 9.86 -34.44 -8.49
N SER A 91 9.15 -35.53 -8.17
CA SER A 91 7.88 -35.49 -7.44
C SER A 91 8.02 -35.07 -5.97
N THR A 92 9.21 -35.26 -5.38
CA THR A 92 9.49 -34.90 -3.98
C THR A 92 9.91 -33.43 -3.79
N LEU A 93 10.17 -32.70 -4.88
CA LEU A 93 10.61 -31.30 -4.83
C LEU A 93 9.55 -30.41 -4.18
N LYS A 94 9.99 -29.65 -3.16
CA LYS A 94 9.14 -28.68 -2.47
C LYS A 94 9.68 -27.28 -2.69
N PHE A 95 8.87 -26.45 -3.34
CA PHE A 95 9.14 -25.02 -3.50
C PHE A 95 8.29 -24.25 -2.49
N ASP A 96 8.89 -23.86 -1.36
CA ASP A 96 8.17 -23.09 -0.34
C ASP A 96 7.91 -21.63 -0.76
N HIS A 97 8.67 -21.13 -1.74
CA HIS A 97 8.59 -19.76 -2.26
C HIS A 97 7.30 -19.46 -3.05
N ASP A 98 6.75 -20.47 -3.74
CA ASP A 98 5.59 -20.30 -4.63
C ASP A 98 4.27 -20.08 -3.86
N LYS A 99 4.22 -20.50 -2.59
CA LYS A 99 2.99 -20.45 -1.78
C LYS A 99 2.62 -19.04 -1.35
N LEU A 100 3.60 -18.15 -1.13
CA LEU A 100 3.34 -16.76 -0.78
C LEU A 100 2.88 -15.93 -1.97
N LEU A 101 3.28 -16.29 -3.19
CA LEU A 101 2.79 -15.64 -4.41
C LEU A 101 1.28 -15.85 -4.62
N ARG A 102 0.71 -16.93 -4.07
CA ARG A 102 -0.75 -17.17 -4.08
C ARG A 102 -1.52 -16.15 -3.26
N VAL A 103 -0.91 -15.56 -2.22
CA VAL A 103 -1.53 -14.48 -1.43
C VAL A 103 -1.81 -13.25 -2.28
N LEU A 104 -0.98 -13.00 -3.30
CA LEU A 104 -1.11 -11.86 -4.21
C LEU A 104 -2.16 -12.08 -5.31
N GLN A 105 -2.75 -13.26 -5.42
CA GLN A 105 -3.68 -13.63 -6.49
C GLN A 105 -5.09 -13.74 -5.95
N GLN A 106 -5.90 -12.71 -6.20
CA GLN A 106 -7.34 -12.77 -5.97
C GLN A 106 -8.16 -13.01 -7.25
N ASP A 107 -7.62 -12.85 -8.46
CA ASP A 107 -8.41 -13.03 -9.70
C ASP A 107 -7.60 -13.61 -10.88
N GLY A 108 -8.17 -14.66 -11.51
CA GLY A 108 -7.54 -15.61 -12.42
C GLY A 108 -7.23 -15.13 -13.85
N GLY A 109 -6.38 -14.11 -14.01
CA GLY A 109 -5.78 -13.76 -15.31
C GLY A 109 -4.50 -14.55 -15.61
N SER A 110 -4.31 -15.02 -16.84
CA SER A 110 -3.01 -15.59 -17.30
C SER A 110 -1.94 -14.52 -17.57
N SER A 111 -2.32 -13.24 -17.52
CA SER A 111 -1.42 -12.10 -17.75
C SER A 111 -0.50 -11.88 -16.56
N SER A 112 0.77 -11.56 -16.83
CA SER A 112 1.71 -11.17 -15.77
C SER A 112 1.24 -9.90 -15.07
N SER A 113 1.48 -9.80 -13.77
CA SER A 113 1.14 -8.61 -12.95
C SER A 113 1.73 -7.33 -13.56
N ARG A 114 2.98 -7.39 -14.02
CA ARG A 114 3.68 -6.27 -14.68
C ARG A 114 2.95 -5.79 -15.93
N ALA A 115 2.41 -6.69 -16.76
CA ALA A 115 1.69 -6.31 -17.97
C ALA A 115 0.39 -5.55 -17.66
N LEU A 116 -0.30 -5.90 -16.57
CA LEU A 116 -1.51 -5.19 -16.14
C LEU A 116 -1.22 -3.77 -15.67
N PHE A 117 -0.17 -3.59 -14.85
CA PHE A 117 0.28 -2.27 -14.44
C PHE A 117 0.70 -1.40 -15.61
N GLN A 118 1.49 -1.97 -16.54
CA GLN A 118 1.90 -1.28 -17.77
C GLN A 118 0.69 -0.86 -18.62
N ALA A 119 -0.34 -1.72 -18.75
CA ALA A 119 -1.54 -1.38 -19.50
C ALA A 119 -2.30 -0.19 -18.88
N LYS A 120 -2.44 -0.15 -17.54
CA LYS A 120 -3.05 1.01 -16.85
C LYS A 120 -2.20 2.28 -17.02
N GLN A 121 -0.88 2.16 -16.93
CA GLN A 121 0.04 3.28 -17.12
C GLN A 121 -0.03 3.83 -18.56
N SER A 122 -0.09 2.96 -19.57
CA SER A 122 -0.26 3.37 -20.96
C SER A 122 -1.61 4.07 -21.19
N ALA A 123 -2.70 3.58 -20.58
CA ALA A 123 -4.00 4.23 -20.65
C ALA A 123 -3.96 5.64 -20.00
N PHE A 124 -3.27 5.77 -18.87
CA PHE A 124 -3.05 7.08 -18.24
C PHE A 124 -2.25 8.02 -19.15
N GLN A 125 -1.15 7.55 -19.75
CA GLN A 125 -0.34 8.37 -20.67
C GLN A 125 -1.14 8.87 -21.88
N LYS A 126 -1.99 8.02 -22.49
CA LYS A 126 -2.89 8.44 -23.58
C LYS A 126 -3.82 9.58 -23.14
N LEU A 127 -4.40 9.47 -21.94
CA LEU A 127 -5.25 10.52 -21.37
C LEU A 127 -4.47 11.81 -21.11
N VAL A 128 -3.24 11.72 -20.58
CA VAL A 128 -2.36 12.87 -20.35
C VAL A 128 -2.10 13.62 -21.66
N TYR A 129 -1.71 12.90 -22.72
CA TYR A 129 -1.48 13.52 -24.04
C TYR A 129 -2.74 14.20 -24.57
N PHE A 130 -3.89 13.54 -24.47
CA PHE A 130 -5.16 14.12 -24.90
C PHE A 130 -5.47 15.42 -24.15
N ILE A 131 -5.37 15.44 -22.82
CA ILE A 131 -5.65 16.62 -22.00
C ILE A 131 -4.68 17.77 -22.32
N GLN A 132 -3.41 17.48 -22.57
CA GLN A 132 -2.39 18.50 -22.89
C GLN A 132 -2.56 19.12 -24.30
N GLU A 133 -3.26 18.46 -25.21
CA GLU A 133 -3.54 18.96 -26.57
C GLU A 133 -4.79 19.84 -26.66
N ILE A 134 -5.61 19.91 -25.60
CA ILE A 134 -6.84 20.72 -25.57
C ILE A 134 -6.50 22.21 -25.66
N LYS A 135 -7.02 22.87 -26.70
CA LYS A 135 -6.86 24.32 -26.94
C LYS A 135 -8.05 25.17 -26.50
N GLU A 136 -9.16 24.54 -26.12
CA GLU A 136 -10.42 25.22 -25.78
C GLU A 136 -10.44 25.78 -24.35
N LEU A 137 -9.39 25.56 -23.57
CA LEU A 137 -9.28 26.03 -22.20
C LEU A 137 -8.65 27.43 -22.15
N PRO A 138 -9.10 28.32 -21.25
CA PRO A 138 -8.51 29.64 -21.06
C PRO A 138 -7.05 29.62 -20.62
N LEU A 139 -6.62 28.54 -19.97
CA LEU A 139 -5.24 28.28 -19.55
C LEU A 139 -4.80 26.93 -20.09
N ARG A 140 -3.59 26.86 -20.62
CA ARG A 140 -3.03 25.60 -21.08
C ARG A 140 -2.70 24.69 -19.90
N VAL A 141 -2.98 23.39 -20.06
CA VAL A 141 -2.51 22.37 -19.11
C VAL A 141 -1.01 22.17 -19.31
N ASN A 142 -0.23 22.42 -18.26
CA ASN A 142 1.22 22.25 -18.27
C ASN A 142 1.57 20.77 -18.11
N ALA A 143 1.03 20.13 -17.06
CA ALA A 143 1.33 18.74 -16.75
C ALA A 143 0.15 18.05 -16.05
N VAL A 144 0.11 16.74 -16.19
CA VAL A 144 -0.81 15.87 -15.44
C VAL A 144 0.02 14.72 -14.86
N TYR A 145 -0.02 14.59 -13.54
CA TYR A 145 0.79 13.61 -12.80
C TYR A 145 -0.10 12.54 -12.19
N GLY A 146 0.32 11.28 -12.32
CA GLY A 146 -0.27 10.17 -11.58
C GLY A 146 0.23 10.16 -10.14
N THR A 147 -0.65 9.94 -9.17
CA THR A 147 -0.29 9.94 -7.74
C THR A 147 -0.69 8.66 -7.00
N SER A 148 -1.43 7.76 -7.66
CA SER A 148 -1.94 6.52 -7.09
C SER A 148 -0.95 5.34 -7.09
N SER A 149 -1.18 4.37 -6.19
CA SER A 149 -0.31 3.19 -5.99
C SER A 149 -0.26 2.25 -7.20
N SER A 150 -1.35 2.13 -7.95
CA SER A 150 -1.44 1.35 -9.19
C SER A 150 -0.69 1.97 -10.37
N LEU A 151 -0.35 3.26 -10.32
CA LEU A 151 0.49 3.92 -11.33
C LEU A 151 2.00 3.80 -11.04
N ARG A 152 2.36 3.23 -9.87
CA ARG A 152 3.75 2.95 -9.45
C ARG A 152 3.97 1.49 -9.05
N ASP A 153 3.15 0.57 -9.57
CA ASP A 153 3.27 -0.88 -9.39
C ASP A 153 3.11 -1.42 -7.95
N THR A 154 2.43 -0.68 -7.05
CA THR A 154 2.37 -1.02 -5.61
C THR A 154 0.97 -1.22 -5.03
N SER A 155 -0.09 -1.18 -5.84
CA SER A 155 -1.46 -1.44 -5.35
C SER A 155 -1.64 -2.89 -4.89
N LEU A 156 -2.47 -3.12 -3.86
CA LEU A 156 -2.75 -4.47 -3.36
C LEU A 156 -3.43 -5.30 -4.44
N GLY A 157 -4.53 -4.74 -4.98
CA GLY A 157 -5.25 -5.27 -6.11
C GLY A 157 -4.46 -5.10 -7.42
N LEU A 158 -4.56 -6.08 -8.32
CA LEU A 158 -4.06 -5.91 -9.67
C LEU A 158 -5.01 -4.99 -10.45
N PRO A 159 -4.51 -4.06 -11.27
CA PRO A 159 -5.35 -3.17 -12.06
C PRO A 159 -5.98 -3.94 -13.22
N LEU A 160 -7.17 -4.50 -13.01
CA LEU A 160 -7.91 -5.21 -14.04
C LEU A 160 -8.74 -4.24 -14.89
N PRO A 161 -8.76 -4.40 -16.22
CA PRO A 161 -9.66 -3.64 -17.07
C PRO A 161 -11.12 -3.85 -16.67
N PHE A 162 -11.84 -2.73 -16.63
CA PHE A 162 -13.26 -2.59 -16.28
C PHE A 162 -13.61 -2.93 -14.82
N ASP A 163 -12.62 -3.04 -13.94
CA ASP A 163 -12.84 -3.18 -12.50
C ASP A 163 -12.85 -1.81 -11.82
N LEU A 164 -13.94 -1.52 -11.10
CA LEU A 164 -14.17 -0.25 -10.39
C LEU A 164 -14.22 -0.43 -8.88
N GLN A 165 -14.24 -1.66 -8.37
CA GLN A 165 -14.46 -1.94 -6.95
C GLN A 165 -13.19 -2.33 -6.19
N SER A 166 -12.16 -2.78 -6.91
CA SER A 166 -10.88 -3.16 -6.29
C SER A 166 -10.15 -2.01 -5.60
N ASP A 167 -9.13 -2.39 -4.84
CA ASP A 167 -8.16 -1.46 -4.31
C ASP A 167 -7.50 -0.65 -5.43
N ASP A 168 -7.44 0.66 -5.24
CA ASP A 168 -6.93 1.64 -6.21
C ASP A 168 -7.44 1.45 -7.67
N SER A 169 -8.70 0.99 -7.83
CA SER A 169 -9.36 0.84 -9.13
C SER A 169 -9.43 2.18 -9.87
N VAL A 170 -9.90 3.22 -9.18
CA VAL A 170 -9.93 4.62 -9.63
C VAL A 170 -8.65 5.31 -9.18
N ALA A 171 -7.68 5.43 -10.08
CA ALA A 171 -6.38 6.00 -9.74
C ALA A 171 -6.43 7.53 -9.66
N SER A 172 -5.81 8.11 -8.63
CA SER A 172 -5.73 9.56 -8.46
C SER A 172 -4.62 10.20 -9.29
N GLY A 173 -4.84 11.46 -9.68
CA GLY A 173 -3.85 12.30 -10.34
C GLY A 173 -4.05 13.79 -10.10
N VAL A 174 -3.02 14.58 -10.43
CA VAL A 174 -2.97 16.02 -10.23
C VAL A 174 -2.71 16.72 -11.56
N ILE A 175 -3.52 17.73 -11.88
CA ILE A 175 -3.40 18.60 -13.05
C ILE A 175 -2.77 19.92 -12.61
N GLU A 176 -1.74 20.35 -13.35
CA GLU A 176 -1.13 21.66 -13.22
C GLU A 176 -1.37 22.48 -14.49
N PHE A 177 -1.96 23.66 -14.35
CA PHE A 177 -2.08 24.64 -15.43
C PHE A 177 -0.84 25.53 -15.49
N GLU A 178 -0.71 26.27 -16.59
CA GLU A 178 0.28 27.35 -16.67
C GLU A 178 0.09 28.41 -15.58
N SER A 179 1.19 29.08 -15.22
CA SER A 179 1.17 30.12 -14.19
C SER A 179 0.32 31.31 -14.63
N SER A 180 -0.61 31.71 -13.78
CA SER A 180 -1.48 32.88 -14.00
C SER A 180 -1.54 33.74 -12.75
N SER A 181 -1.56 35.07 -12.92
CA SER A 181 -1.77 36.01 -11.82
C SER A 181 -3.26 36.16 -11.43
N LYS A 182 -4.18 35.62 -12.24
CA LYS A 182 -5.63 35.79 -12.09
C LYS A 182 -6.29 34.82 -11.11
N TRP A 183 -5.52 33.91 -10.48
CA TRP A 183 -6.04 33.05 -9.43
C TRP A 183 -6.47 33.88 -8.21
N PRO A 184 -7.66 33.64 -7.62
CA PRO A 184 -8.10 34.35 -6.42
C PRO A 184 -7.14 34.13 -5.22
N ASP A 185 -7.28 34.98 -4.20
CA ASP A 185 -6.51 34.87 -2.93
C ASP A 185 -7.30 34.23 -1.79
N ASP A 186 -8.51 33.75 -2.08
CA ASP A 186 -9.39 33.05 -1.16
C ASP A 186 -9.54 31.58 -1.58
N ILE A 187 -9.53 30.66 -0.60
CA ILE A 187 -9.48 29.22 -0.87
C ILE A 187 -10.76 28.73 -1.56
N ASP A 188 -11.93 29.17 -1.10
CA ASP A 188 -13.22 28.75 -1.67
C ASP A 188 -13.37 29.26 -3.09
N ALA A 189 -12.94 30.50 -3.35
CA ALA A 189 -12.93 31.08 -4.68
C ALA A 189 -11.96 30.35 -5.62
N VAL A 190 -10.79 29.95 -5.13
CA VAL A 190 -9.81 29.15 -5.90
C VAL A 190 -10.38 27.77 -6.24
N GLU A 191 -10.97 27.06 -5.29
CA GLU A 191 -11.54 25.72 -5.53
C GLU A 191 -12.76 25.75 -6.46
N LYS A 192 -13.62 26.77 -6.36
CA LYS A 192 -14.70 26.98 -7.33
C LYS A 192 -14.17 27.25 -8.74
N LEU A 193 -13.11 28.06 -8.86
CA LEU A 193 -12.49 28.33 -10.16
C LEU A 193 -11.83 27.07 -10.74
N LYS A 194 -11.12 26.28 -9.92
CA LYS A 194 -10.60 24.97 -10.33
C LYS A 194 -11.73 24.06 -10.84
N THR A 195 -12.83 23.99 -10.11
CA THR A 195 -14.01 23.20 -10.50
C THR A 195 -14.59 23.67 -11.84
N ALA A 196 -14.61 24.99 -12.11
CA ALA A 196 -15.03 25.52 -13.41
C ALA A 196 -14.12 25.06 -14.57
N PHE A 197 -12.79 24.99 -14.35
CA PHE A 197 -11.87 24.40 -15.35
C PHE A 197 -12.15 22.90 -15.57
N LEU A 198 -12.48 22.16 -14.52
CA LEU A 198 -12.82 20.74 -14.60
C LEU A 198 -14.13 20.51 -15.38
N LEU A 199 -15.14 21.35 -15.20
CA LEU A 199 -16.39 21.30 -15.98
C LEU A 199 -16.14 21.51 -17.47
N LYS A 200 -15.23 22.44 -17.83
CA LYS A 200 -14.87 22.64 -19.24
C LYS A 200 -14.10 21.45 -19.81
N LEU A 201 -13.22 20.84 -19.03
CA LEU A 201 -12.53 19.59 -19.40
C LEU A 201 -13.52 18.44 -19.61
N GLU A 202 -14.54 18.32 -18.74
CA GLU A 202 -15.60 17.31 -18.86
C GLU A 202 -16.33 17.43 -20.19
N GLU A 203 -16.73 18.64 -20.59
CA GLU A 203 -17.41 18.89 -21.88
C GLU A 203 -16.56 18.42 -23.06
N VAL A 204 -15.26 18.78 -23.08
CA VAL A 204 -14.34 18.39 -24.16
C VAL A 204 -14.09 16.88 -24.19
N LEU A 205 -13.92 16.26 -23.03
CA LEU A 205 -13.70 14.81 -22.94
C LEU A 205 -14.95 14.03 -23.39
N ASN A 206 -16.15 14.47 -23.02
CA ASN A 206 -17.40 13.82 -23.41
C ASN A 206 -17.74 14.00 -24.90
N ASN A 207 -17.16 15.00 -25.58
CA ASN A 207 -17.26 15.14 -27.03
C ASN A 207 -16.39 14.12 -27.78
N SER A 208 -15.41 13.51 -27.11
CA SER A 208 -14.61 12.41 -27.68
C SER A 208 -15.33 11.07 -27.52
N ASN A 209 -15.11 10.13 -28.45
CA ASN A 209 -15.68 8.78 -28.34
C ASN A 209 -14.91 7.86 -27.37
N ASP A 210 -13.68 8.23 -27.00
CA ASP A 210 -12.76 7.37 -26.26
C ASP A 210 -12.84 7.56 -24.74
N TYR A 211 -13.44 8.64 -24.28
CA TYR A 211 -13.52 9.01 -22.87
C TYR A 211 -14.95 9.30 -22.43
N LYS A 212 -15.24 9.02 -21.16
CA LYS A 212 -16.41 9.54 -20.46
C LYS A 212 -15.96 10.22 -19.20
N ALA A 213 -16.39 11.45 -18.97
CA ALA A 213 -15.98 12.27 -17.86
C ALA A 213 -17.18 12.75 -17.05
N SER A 214 -16.98 12.92 -15.74
CA SER A 214 -17.93 13.53 -14.83
C SER A 214 -17.19 14.32 -13.74
N THR A 215 -17.61 15.55 -13.49
CA THR A 215 -17.06 16.38 -12.41
C THR A 215 -17.85 16.16 -11.13
N GLY A 216 -17.14 16.05 -10.01
CA GLY A 216 -17.71 15.90 -8.68
C GLY A 216 -16.99 16.79 -7.66
N VAL A 217 -17.51 16.80 -6.44
CA VAL A 217 -16.98 17.58 -5.32
C VAL A 217 -16.89 16.67 -4.10
N GLU A 218 -15.84 16.86 -3.29
CA GLU A 218 -15.55 16.07 -2.11
C GLU A 218 -15.21 17.00 -0.95
N ASP A 219 -16.04 16.97 0.10
CA ASP A 219 -15.89 17.85 1.27
C ASP A 219 -14.81 17.31 2.24
N ASP A 220 -14.66 15.98 2.33
CA ASP A 220 -13.75 15.33 3.27
C ASP A 220 -12.35 15.06 2.68
N PHE A 221 -12.00 15.67 1.53
CA PHE A 221 -10.69 15.44 0.94
C PHE A 221 -9.55 16.03 1.78
N MET A 222 -9.82 17.12 2.50
CA MET A 222 -8.86 17.79 3.40
C MET A 222 -9.44 17.75 4.82
N ASP A 223 -8.88 16.91 5.69
CA ASP A 223 -9.47 16.63 7.01
C ASP A 223 -9.50 17.91 7.85
N GLY A 224 -10.71 18.32 8.28
CA GLY A 224 -10.91 19.52 9.09
C GLY A 224 -10.92 20.85 8.32
N ALA A 225 -10.84 20.82 6.99
CA ALA A 225 -11.13 21.99 6.17
C ALA A 225 -12.63 22.05 5.84
N ALA A 226 -13.28 23.17 6.08
CA ALA A 226 -14.64 23.42 5.60
C ALA A 226 -14.62 23.88 4.13
N VAL A 227 -13.88 23.15 3.27
CA VAL A 227 -13.63 23.52 1.87
C VAL A 227 -13.93 22.33 0.98
N SER A 228 -14.86 22.52 0.06
CA SER A 228 -15.26 21.52 -0.93
C SER A 228 -14.26 21.47 -2.08
N ILE A 229 -13.62 20.31 -2.31
CA ILE A 229 -12.59 20.14 -3.33
C ILE A 229 -13.18 19.48 -4.59
N GLY A 230 -13.04 20.16 -5.73
CA GLY A 230 -13.49 19.65 -7.02
C GLY A 230 -12.56 18.58 -7.59
N PHE A 231 -13.14 17.56 -8.25
CA PHE A 231 -12.42 16.53 -8.97
C PHE A 231 -13.10 16.18 -10.30
N LEU A 232 -12.31 15.71 -11.25
CA LEU A 232 -12.76 15.19 -12.54
C LEU A 232 -12.52 13.69 -12.59
N GLN A 233 -13.59 12.92 -12.72
CA GLN A 233 -13.49 11.47 -12.91
C GLN A 233 -13.57 11.14 -14.39
N VAL A 234 -12.57 10.42 -14.91
CA VAL A 234 -12.46 10.04 -16.32
C VAL A 234 -12.42 8.54 -16.45
N LEU A 235 -13.28 8.00 -17.30
CA LEU A 235 -13.32 6.60 -17.74
C LEU A 235 -12.74 6.50 -19.14
N THR A 236 -11.77 5.62 -19.34
CA THR A 236 -11.16 5.37 -20.65
C THR A 236 -11.85 4.21 -21.37
N GLY A 237 -11.82 4.23 -22.71
CA GLY A 237 -12.26 3.10 -23.55
C GLY A 237 -11.51 1.80 -23.28
N ASP A 238 -10.28 1.90 -22.76
CA ASP A 238 -9.46 0.75 -22.32
C ASP A 238 -9.98 0.12 -21.00
N GLY A 239 -10.99 0.71 -20.36
CA GLY A 239 -11.65 0.20 -19.16
C GLY A 239 -10.99 0.62 -17.84
N TYR A 240 -10.21 1.70 -17.83
CA TYR A 240 -9.60 2.24 -16.60
C TYR A 240 -10.27 3.54 -16.16
N ALA A 241 -10.23 3.82 -14.86
CA ALA A 241 -10.80 5.02 -14.26
C ALA A 241 -9.74 5.86 -13.55
N PHE A 242 -9.84 7.18 -13.70
CA PHE A 242 -8.92 8.15 -13.11
C PHE A 242 -9.70 9.28 -12.42
N LYS A 243 -9.23 9.73 -11.24
CA LYS A 243 -9.77 10.88 -10.49
C LYS A 243 -8.72 11.99 -10.44
N LEU A 244 -8.91 13.04 -11.24
CA LEU A 244 -7.97 14.12 -11.43
C LEU A 244 -8.38 15.36 -10.62
N ARG A 245 -7.43 16.01 -9.95
CA ARG A 245 -7.66 17.27 -9.19
C ARG A 245 -6.68 18.34 -9.64
N VAL A 246 -7.03 19.61 -9.46
CA VAL A 246 -6.18 20.73 -9.90
C VAL A 246 -5.32 21.23 -8.74
N ALA A 247 -4.01 21.33 -8.97
CA ALA A 247 -3.08 22.05 -8.10
C ALA A 247 -2.74 23.42 -8.68
N THR A 248 -2.56 24.40 -7.81
CA THR A 248 -2.04 25.73 -8.17
C THR A 248 -0.87 26.11 -7.27
N TYR A 249 -0.04 27.04 -7.75
CA TYR A 249 1.08 27.55 -6.98
C TYR A 249 0.66 28.35 -5.73
N LYS A 250 -0.58 28.85 -5.67
CA LYS A 250 -1.10 29.61 -4.51
C LYS A 250 -1.56 28.73 -3.37
N ASP A 251 -2.02 27.51 -3.66
CA ASP A 251 -2.66 26.62 -2.69
C ASP A 251 -1.82 26.43 -1.42
N ALA A 252 -0.52 26.15 -1.55
CA ALA A 252 0.37 25.93 -0.41
C ALA A 252 0.39 27.13 0.56
N LEU A 253 0.39 28.35 0.02
CA LEU A 253 0.35 29.57 0.81
C LEU A 253 -1.03 29.78 1.46
N LEU A 254 -2.12 29.45 0.76
CA LEU A 254 -3.48 29.58 1.28
C LEU A 254 -3.72 28.62 2.45
N TYR A 255 -3.34 27.35 2.31
CA TYR A 255 -3.44 26.37 3.40
C TYR A 255 -2.56 26.74 4.60
N THR A 256 -1.36 27.27 4.35
CA THR A 256 -0.49 27.80 5.44
C THR A 256 -1.17 28.95 6.16
N LYS A 257 -1.82 29.89 5.45
CA LYS A 257 -2.57 30.98 6.06
C LYS A 257 -3.74 30.47 6.91
N LEU A 258 -4.46 29.44 6.46
CA LEU A 258 -5.54 28.82 7.24
C LEU A 258 -5.02 28.20 8.54
N ASP A 259 -3.90 27.47 8.47
CA ASP A 259 -3.26 26.90 9.66
C ASP A 259 -2.82 27.99 10.64
N THR A 260 -2.22 29.08 10.16
CA THR A 260 -1.82 30.20 11.04
C THR A 260 -3.00 30.86 11.74
N LYS A 261 -4.18 30.93 11.08
CA LYS A 261 -5.41 31.45 11.69
C LYS A 261 -6.00 30.50 12.73
N ALA A 262 -5.95 29.19 12.46
CA ALA A 262 -6.45 28.17 13.38
C ALA A 262 -5.57 27.97 14.63
N GLY A 263 -4.28 28.33 14.55
CA GLY A 263 -3.37 28.33 15.68
C GLY A 263 -3.17 26.92 16.28
N PRO A 264 -3.29 26.74 17.61
CA PRO A 264 -3.09 25.45 18.27
C PRO A 264 -4.04 24.32 17.82
N HIS A 265 -5.20 24.68 17.26
CA HIS A 265 -6.22 23.75 16.77
C HIS A 265 -6.13 23.49 15.26
N SER A 266 -5.02 23.88 14.62
CA SER A 266 -4.78 23.61 13.20
C SER A 266 -4.79 22.11 12.92
N ALA A 267 -5.52 21.72 11.86
CA ALA A 267 -5.56 20.36 11.32
C ALA A 267 -4.33 20.02 10.43
N ASN A 268 -3.24 20.80 10.56
CA ASN A 268 -2.04 20.72 9.72
C ASN A 268 -2.38 20.69 8.22
N LEU A 269 -3.30 21.54 7.77
CA LEU A 269 -3.82 21.55 6.39
C LEU A 269 -2.70 21.74 5.36
N ALA A 270 -1.67 22.53 5.67
CA ALA A 270 -0.51 22.72 4.81
C ALA A 270 0.30 21.42 4.63
N LEU A 271 0.41 20.58 5.67
CA LEU A 271 1.05 19.27 5.59
C LEU A 271 0.21 18.33 4.72
N GLN A 272 -1.10 18.28 4.95
CA GLN A 272 -2.02 17.46 4.16
C GLN A 272 -1.98 17.85 2.68
N TYR A 273 -1.97 19.15 2.36
CA TYR A 273 -1.85 19.64 0.99
C TYR A 273 -0.54 19.17 0.37
N LYS A 274 0.58 19.35 1.09
CA LYS A 274 1.90 18.90 0.63
C LYS A 274 1.90 17.39 0.36
N GLN A 275 1.32 16.57 1.23
CA GLN A 275 1.20 15.12 1.06
C GLN A 275 0.36 14.76 -0.18
N LYS A 276 -0.86 15.30 -0.27
CA LYS A 276 -1.89 14.92 -1.25
C LYS A 276 -1.66 15.50 -2.66
N TYR A 277 -0.95 16.63 -2.79
CA TYR A 277 -0.71 17.30 -4.08
C TYR A 277 0.75 17.37 -4.54
N LEU A 278 1.75 17.44 -3.64
CA LEU A 278 3.15 17.72 -4.02
C LEU A 278 4.08 16.51 -3.82
N SER A 279 4.15 16.02 -2.59
CA SER A 279 5.01 14.92 -2.18
C SER A 279 4.60 13.61 -2.86
N CYS A 280 3.31 13.37 -3.08
CA CYS A 280 2.81 12.19 -3.79
C CYS A 280 3.33 12.09 -5.24
N ILE A 281 3.51 13.21 -5.94
CA ILE A 281 4.05 13.26 -7.31
C ILE A 281 5.51 12.78 -7.31
N SER A 282 6.33 13.39 -6.43
CA SER A 282 7.75 13.03 -6.32
C SER A 282 7.92 11.59 -5.86
N HIS A 283 7.13 11.15 -4.89
CA HIS A 283 7.11 9.78 -4.40
C HIS A 283 6.76 8.78 -5.50
N THR A 284 5.68 9.02 -6.25
CA THR A 284 5.25 8.12 -7.34
C THR A 284 6.34 7.95 -8.41
N ARG A 285 6.99 9.06 -8.81
CA ARG A 285 8.10 9.00 -9.77
C ARG A 285 9.27 8.17 -9.24
N VAL A 286 9.68 8.39 -7.99
CA VAL A 286 10.79 7.67 -7.35
C VAL A 286 10.50 6.18 -7.23
N ILE A 287 9.35 5.82 -6.68
CA ILE A 287 8.95 4.42 -6.50
C ILE A 287 8.85 3.71 -7.83
N HIS A 288 8.23 4.32 -8.85
CA HIS A 288 8.15 3.71 -10.17
C HIS A 288 9.54 3.54 -10.81
N THR A 289 10.45 4.50 -10.65
CA THR A 289 11.83 4.37 -11.14
C THR A 289 12.55 3.21 -10.44
N LEU A 290 12.36 3.08 -9.13
CA LEU A 290 12.95 2.00 -8.34
C LEU A 290 12.30 0.64 -8.61
N SER A 291 11.01 0.57 -8.95
CA SER A 291 10.34 -0.68 -9.34
C SER A 291 10.87 -1.23 -10.65
N LEU A 292 11.23 -0.36 -11.60
CA LEU A 292 11.90 -0.73 -12.85
C LEU A 292 13.33 -1.25 -12.58
N ARG A 293 14.04 -0.64 -11.63
CA ARG A 293 15.38 -1.07 -11.21
C ARG A 293 15.37 -2.40 -10.46
N PHE A 294 14.38 -2.60 -9.59
CA PHE A 294 14.23 -3.78 -8.74
C PHE A 294 12.96 -4.55 -9.13
N PRO A 295 13.04 -5.50 -10.09
CA PRO A 295 11.89 -6.20 -10.65
C PRO A 295 10.94 -6.84 -9.62
N PHE A 296 11.49 -7.28 -8.48
CA PHE A 296 10.75 -7.95 -7.41
C PHE A 296 10.19 -7.01 -6.34
N TYR A 297 10.54 -5.73 -6.35
CA TYR A 297 10.07 -4.76 -5.37
C TYR A 297 8.55 -4.68 -5.33
N SER A 298 7.89 -4.59 -6.50
CA SER A 298 6.42 -4.60 -6.62
C SER A 298 5.79 -5.80 -5.93
N SER A 299 6.33 -7.01 -6.14
CA SER A 299 5.80 -8.22 -5.49
C SER A 299 6.03 -8.21 -3.97
N ALA A 300 7.19 -7.72 -3.51
CA ALA A 300 7.53 -7.66 -2.09
C ALA A 300 6.66 -6.64 -1.36
N VAL A 301 6.52 -5.42 -1.87
CA VAL A 301 5.73 -4.35 -1.24
C VAL A 301 4.25 -4.70 -1.19
N ARG A 302 3.73 -5.39 -2.21
CA ARG A 302 2.33 -5.87 -2.18
C ARG A 302 2.12 -6.94 -1.10
N LEU A 303 3.10 -7.83 -0.86
CA LEU A 303 3.04 -8.78 0.25
C LEU A 303 3.11 -8.07 1.60
N VAL A 304 4.01 -7.08 1.74
CA VAL A 304 4.14 -6.28 2.96
C VAL A 304 2.85 -5.51 3.22
N LYS A 305 2.30 -4.78 2.24
CA LYS A 305 1.00 -4.11 2.37
C LYS A 305 -0.13 -5.10 2.73
N SER A 306 -0.14 -6.30 2.13
CA SER A 306 -1.14 -7.33 2.46
C SER A 306 -1.00 -7.79 3.92
N TRP A 307 0.22 -7.87 4.44
CA TRP A 307 0.49 -8.17 5.84
C TRP A 307 0.05 -7.03 6.76
N PHE A 308 0.36 -5.77 6.43
CA PHE A 308 -0.15 -4.62 7.19
C PHE A 308 -1.69 -4.59 7.19
N ASN A 309 -2.33 -4.95 6.07
CA ASN A 309 -3.79 -4.99 5.94
C ASN A 309 -4.40 -6.13 6.77
N ALA A 310 -3.78 -7.32 6.74
CA ALA A 310 -4.18 -8.45 7.55
C ALA A 310 -4.09 -8.17 9.05
N HIS A 311 -3.17 -7.29 9.47
CA HIS A 311 -2.99 -6.89 10.88
C HIS A 311 -3.66 -5.56 11.25
N LEU A 312 -4.57 -5.07 10.41
CA LEU A 312 -5.37 -3.85 10.60
C LEU A 312 -4.56 -2.54 10.74
N LEU A 313 -3.37 -2.48 10.15
CA LEU A 313 -2.47 -1.32 10.26
C LEU A 313 -2.56 -0.35 9.08
N THR A 314 -3.16 -0.75 7.96
CA THR A 314 -3.30 0.09 6.74
C THR A 314 -4.17 1.32 6.93
N GLY A 315 -5.12 1.30 7.88
CA GLY A 315 -5.91 2.47 8.23
C GLY A 315 -5.16 3.56 9.01
N GLN A 316 -4.00 3.23 9.60
CA GLN A 316 -3.24 4.12 10.48
C GLN A 316 -1.86 4.50 9.92
N MET A 317 -1.35 3.77 8.93
CA MET A 317 -0.09 4.07 8.23
C MET A 317 -0.35 4.34 6.77
N SER A 318 0.25 5.41 6.24
CA SER A 318 0.14 5.73 4.82
C SER A 318 0.81 4.65 3.96
N GLU A 319 0.30 4.44 2.75
CA GLU A 319 0.88 3.48 1.82
C GLU A 319 2.33 3.83 1.45
N GLU A 320 2.62 5.13 1.33
CA GLU A 320 3.95 5.67 1.02
C GLU A 320 4.96 5.31 2.12
N ALA A 321 4.55 5.37 3.39
CA ALA A 321 5.41 4.92 4.48
C ALA A 321 5.73 3.43 4.38
N ILE A 322 4.74 2.58 4.08
CA ILE A 322 4.94 1.13 3.91
C ILE A 322 5.84 0.82 2.71
N GLU A 323 5.68 1.56 1.61
CA GLU A 323 6.52 1.48 0.42
C GLU A 323 7.99 1.81 0.75
N LEU A 324 8.24 2.93 1.45
CA LEU A 324 9.59 3.32 1.85
C LEU A 324 10.23 2.33 2.83
N LEU A 325 9.46 1.78 3.78
CA LEU A 325 9.94 0.73 4.69
C LEU A 325 10.35 -0.53 3.92
N THR A 326 9.58 -0.90 2.89
CA THR A 326 9.89 -2.07 2.05
C THR A 326 11.09 -1.82 1.15
N LEU A 327 11.46 -0.57 0.85
CA LEU A 327 12.66 -0.25 0.07
C LEU A 327 13.97 -0.45 0.84
N VAL A 328 13.95 -0.44 2.18
CA VAL A 328 15.16 -0.53 3.01
C VAL A 328 16.04 -1.71 2.58
N PRO A 329 15.54 -2.97 2.50
CA PRO A 329 16.41 -4.09 2.16
C PRO A 329 16.89 -4.11 0.70
N PHE A 330 16.28 -3.30 -0.19
CA PHE A 330 16.67 -3.18 -1.60
C PHE A 330 17.75 -2.12 -1.82
N LEU A 331 17.69 -1.01 -1.08
CA LEU A 331 18.64 0.10 -1.17
C LEU A 331 19.85 -0.07 -0.24
N ASP A 332 19.61 -0.61 0.95
CA ASP A 332 20.63 -0.90 1.97
C ASP A 332 20.57 -2.39 2.33
N SER A 333 21.11 -3.22 1.43
CA SER A 333 21.00 -4.68 1.54
C SER A 333 21.99 -5.30 2.51
N ALA A 334 22.99 -4.57 3.00
CA ALA A 334 24.06 -5.11 3.82
C ALA A 334 23.52 -5.79 5.10
N PRO A 335 24.03 -6.96 5.51
CA PRO A 335 25.16 -7.72 4.94
C PRO A 335 24.78 -8.66 3.77
N TYR A 336 23.54 -8.60 3.28
CA TYR A 336 23.02 -9.42 2.19
C TYR A 336 23.16 -8.76 0.80
N LEU A 337 22.84 -9.54 -0.24
CA LEU A 337 22.62 -9.03 -1.61
C LEU A 337 21.20 -8.45 -1.76
N PRO A 338 20.93 -7.50 -2.67
CA PRO A 338 19.56 -7.04 -2.96
C PRO A 338 18.59 -8.20 -3.23
N PRO A 339 17.35 -8.15 -2.70
CA PRO A 339 16.39 -9.25 -2.87
C PRO A 339 16.11 -9.58 -4.33
N SER A 340 16.26 -10.86 -4.69
CA SER A 340 15.99 -11.40 -6.03
C SER A 340 14.72 -12.24 -6.09
N SER A 341 13.83 -12.08 -5.10
CA SER A 341 12.47 -12.62 -5.12
C SER A 341 11.55 -11.78 -4.22
N GLY A 342 10.24 -11.81 -4.50
CA GLY A 342 9.24 -11.14 -3.65
C GLY A 342 9.24 -11.63 -2.20
N MET A 343 9.44 -12.94 -2.01
CA MET A 343 9.59 -13.58 -0.69
C MET A 343 10.78 -13.03 0.09
N THR A 344 11.96 -12.97 -0.54
CA THR A 344 13.17 -12.46 0.10
C THR A 344 13.00 -10.99 0.50
N GLY A 345 12.35 -10.18 -0.35
CA GLY A 345 12.02 -8.80 -0.03
C GLY A 345 11.06 -8.69 1.16
N PHE A 346 9.99 -9.47 1.15
CA PHE A 346 9.01 -9.52 2.24
C PHE A 346 9.64 -9.93 3.58
N THR A 347 10.34 -11.07 3.61
CA THR A 347 10.95 -11.63 4.82
C THR A 347 12.01 -10.71 5.41
N ARG A 348 12.89 -10.14 4.59
CA ARG A 348 13.91 -9.18 5.06
C ARG A 348 13.33 -7.86 5.53
N THR A 349 12.22 -7.42 4.93
CA THR A 349 11.51 -6.23 5.43
C THR A 349 10.98 -6.49 6.83
N LEU A 350 10.37 -7.66 7.07
CA LEU A 350 9.89 -8.03 8.40
C LEU A 350 11.02 -8.25 9.41
N GLU A 351 12.12 -8.86 8.99
CA GLU A 351 13.34 -8.99 9.80
C GLU A 351 13.84 -7.60 10.24
N PHE A 352 13.98 -6.67 9.30
CA PHE A 352 14.34 -5.28 9.58
C PHE A 352 13.37 -4.61 10.56
N LEU A 353 12.06 -4.69 10.33
CA LEU A 353 11.03 -4.11 11.21
C LEU A 353 11.05 -4.73 12.62
N SER A 354 11.50 -5.98 12.75
CA SER A 354 11.57 -6.66 14.05
C SER A 354 12.74 -6.16 14.92
N THR A 355 13.84 -5.75 14.28
CA THR A 355 15.08 -5.31 14.92
C THR A 355 15.22 -3.80 15.02
N TRP A 356 14.51 -3.04 14.17
CA TRP A 356 14.65 -1.60 14.08
C TRP A 356 14.22 -0.88 15.38
N ASN A 357 15.16 -0.16 15.98
CA ASN A 357 14.90 0.74 17.09
C ASN A 357 14.56 2.15 16.59
N TRP A 358 13.30 2.34 16.18
CA TRP A 358 12.80 3.62 15.68
C TRP A 358 12.94 4.79 16.67
N ARG A 359 13.22 4.56 17.95
CA ARG A 359 13.44 5.65 18.92
C ARG A 359 14.76 6.35 18.69
N ASP A 360 15.82 5.58 18.52
CA ASP A 360 17.19 6.07 18.50
C ASP A 360 17.75 6.18 17.08
N ASP A 361 17.25 5.36 16.15
CA ASP A 361 17.80 5.24 14.79
C ASP A 361 16.81 5.74 13.71
N PRO A 362 17.17 6.77 12.93
CA PRO A 362 16.40 7.20 11.77
C PRO A 362 16.62 6.26 10.58
N ILE A 363 15.63 6.15 9.69
CA ILE A 363 15.83 5.60 8.36
C ILE A 363 16.20 6.74 7.42
N ILE A 364 17.32 6.61 6.71
CA ILE A 364 17.77 7.56 5.69
C ILE A 364 17.98 6.79 4.39
N LEU A 365 17.13 7.06 3.38
CA LEU A 365 17.16 6.35 2.10
C LEU A 365 17.77 7.21 1.01
N ASP A 366 18.81 6.67 0.37
CA ASP A 366 19.35 7.23 -0.87
C ASP A 366 18.60 6.67 -2.08
N VAL A 367 17.51 7.34 -2.42
CA VAL A 367 16.60 6.93 -3.51
C VAL A 367 17.18 7.16 -4.90
N ASP A 368 18.22 7.99 -5.03
CA ASP A 368 18.86 8.32 -6.30
C ASP A 368 20.12 7.50 -6.59
N LYS A 369 20.46 6.55 -5.70
CA LYS A 369 21.65 5.72 -5.82
C LYS A 369 21.68 4.99 -7.16
N GLN A 370 22.61 5.31 -8.06
CA GLN A 370 22.76 4.67 -9.37
C GLN A 370 23.54 3.34 -9.25
N SER A 371 22.91 2.33 -8.64
CA SER A 371 23.40 0.92 -8.54
C SER A 371 24.63 0.63 -7.66
N ASP A 372 24.61 -0.54 -7.01
CA ASP A 372 25.77 -1.25 -6.43
C ASP A 372 26.37 -2.27 -7.42
N ARG A 373 26.00 -2.21 -8.70
CA ARG A 373 26.18 -3.33 -9.65
C ARG A 373 27.10 -2.98 -10.81
N THR A 374 28.34 -2.58 -10.53
CA THR A 374 29.46 -2.81 -11.47
C THR A 374 29.89 -4.28 -11.37
N ARG A 375 29.11 -5.18 -11.98
CA ARG A 375 29.36 -6.63 -11.97
C ARG A 375 30.61 -7.09 -12.73
N ASP A 376 31.29 -6.21 -13.47
CA ASP A 376 32.43 -6.60 -14.33
C ASP A 376 33.82 -6.14 -13.82
N ALA A 377 33.91 -5.37 -12.74
CA ALA A 377 35.21 -4.92 -12.20
C ALA A 377 35.62 -5.62 -10.88
N ASP A 378 34.66 -5.99 -10.02
CA ASP A 378 34.97 -6.31 -8.61
C ASP A 378 34.75 -7.79 -8.20
N ALA A 379 34.53 -8.69 -9.16
CA ALA A 379 34.47 -10.13 -8.86
C ALA A 379 35.81 -10.71 -8.32
N LYS A 380 36.89 -9.92 -8.28
CA LYS A 380 38.17 -10.28 -7.64
C LYS A 380 38.32 -9.77 -6.19
N GLN A 381 37.39 -8.98 -5.66
CA GLN A 381 37.43 -8.48 -4.28
C GLN A 381 36.18 -8.89 -3.50
N VAL A 382 35.98 -10.19 -3.32
CA VAL A 382 34.89 -10.75 -2.49
C VAL A 382 35.21 -10.69 -0.98
N THR A 383 36.27 -10.00 -0.57
CA THR A 383 36.57 -9.72 0.83
C THR A 383 36.90 -8.24 0.99
N SER A 384 36.09 -7.52 1.78
CA SER A 384 36.27 -6.11 2.21
C SER A 384 35.80 -4.97 1.30
N GLY A 385 34.73 -5.14 0.53
CA GLY A 385 34.06 -4.05 -0.21
C GLY A 385 32.68 -3.70 0.34
N VAL A 386 32.54 -3.43 1.65
CA VAL A 386 31.33 -2.74 2.15
C VAL A 386 31.55 -1.24 1.88
N GLU A 387 31.35 -0.83 0.62
CA GLU A 387 31.28 0.59 0.30
C GLU A 387 29.90 1.11 0.72
N GLY A 388 29.86 1.68 1.92
CA GLY A 388 28.70 2.42 2.41
C GLY A 388 28.34 3.54 1.44
N THR A 389 27.06 3.62 1.12
CA THR A 389 26.39 4.74 0.45
C THR A 389 26.94 6.07 0.94
N ARG A 390 27.39 6.93 0.02
CA ARG A 390 27.51 8.35 0.34
C ARG A 390 26.53 9.12 -0.52
N MET A 391 25.26 9.06 -0.08
CA MET A 391 24.40 10.23 -0.13
C MET A 391 25.26 11.46 0.20
N ASP A 392 25.06 12.56 -0.52
CA ASP A 392 25.79 13.81 -0.27
C ASP A 392 25.88 14.06 1.25
N ASN A 393 27.10 14.16 1.78
CA ASN A 393 27.35 14.22 3.21
C ASN A 393 26.62 15.41 3.83
N ALA A 394 26.51 16.53 3.10
CA ALA A 394 25.75 17.69 3.54
C ALA A 394 24.24 17.37 3.69
N LEU A 395 23.67 16.58 2.78
CA LEU A 395 22.28 16.15 2.86
C LEU A 395 22.07 15.13 4.00
N TYR A 396 22.98 14.17 4.15
CA TYR A 396 22.93 13.20 5.24
C TYR A 396 22.97 13.89 6.61
N LEU A 397 23.90 14.83 6.81
CA LEU A 397 24.00 15.61 8.05
C LEU A 397 22.74 16.44 8.30
N LYS A 398 22.13 17.02 7.26
CA LYS A 398 20.84 17.72 7.39
C LYS A 398 19.72 16.79 7.85
N LEU A 399 19.65 15.57 7.32
CA LEU A 399 18.65 14.58 7.73
C LEU A 399 18.84 14.14 9.18
N VAL A 400 20.09 13.91 9.59
CA VAL A 400 20.42 13.57 10.99
C VAL A 400 20.10 14.74 11.93
N ASP A 401 20.38 15.99 11.52
CA ASP A 401 20.02 17.18 12.29
C ASP A 401 18.49 17.35 12.40
N SER A 402 17.74 17.14 11.31
CA SER A 402 16.27 17.10 11.34
C SER A 402 15.75 16.04 12.32
N PHE A 403 16.35 14.85 12.33
CA PHE A 403 15.97 13.79 13.27
C PHE A 403 16.22 14.18 14.73
N LYS A 404 17.39 14.76 15.04
CA LYS A 404 17.72 15.24 16.39
C LYS A 404 16.74 16.31 16.85
N LYS A 405 16.45 17.29 16.01
CA LYS A 405 15.44 18.33 16.28
C LYS A 405 14.06 17.73 16.51
N LEU A 406 13.68 16.70 15.75
CA LEU A 406 12.41 16.00 15.96
C LEU A 406 12.38 15.33 17.34
N ARG A 407 13.47 14.67 17.76
CA ARG A 407 13.55 14.01 19.07
C ARG A 407 13.59 15.00 20.24
N GLU A 408 14.16 16.18 20.06
CA GLU A 408 14.11 17.28 21.03
C GLU A 408 12.70 17.86 21.18
N THR A 409 11.96 17.98 20.07
CA THR A 409 10.61 18.56 20.05
C THR A 409 9.51 17.57 20.43
N ASP A 410 9.72 16.28 20.17
CA ASP A 410 8.81 15.17 20.52
C ASP A 410 9.56 14.04 21.24
N PRO A 411 10.01 14.24 22.49
CA PRO A 411 10.71 13.20 23.26
C PRO A 411 9.79 12.04 23.67
N VAL A 412 8.48 12.26 23.71
CA VAL A 412 7.48 11.25 24.10
C VAL A 412 7.11 10.34 22.92
N LEU A 413 7.45 10.77 21.69
CA LEU A 413 7.18 10.12 20.40
C LEU A 413 5.67 10.03 20.12
N SER A 414 4.93 11.09 20.43
CA SER A 414 3.49 11.13 20.25
C SER A 414 3.10 11.23 18.77
N HIS A 415 3.79 12.09 17.99
CA HIS A 415 3.33 12.46 16.65
C HIS A 415 4.00 11.74 15.50
N ALA A 416 5.32 11.57 15.59
CA ALA A 416 6.12 11.01 14.51
C ALA A 416 7.20 10.09 15.08
N PRO A 417 6.82 8.90 15.57
CA PRO A 417 7.78 7.93 16.09
C PRO A 417 8.71 7.42 14.98
N LEU A 418 8.18 7.22 13.77
CA LEU A 418 8.94 6.72 12.63
C LEU A 418 9.53 7.90 11.85
N PHE A 419 10.85 7.89 11.65
CA PHE A 419 11.54 8.87 10.82
C PHE A 419 12.09 8.18 9.56
N ILE A 420 11.67 8.64 8.38
CA ILE A 420 12.07 8.12 7.08
C ILE A 420 12.48 9.30 6.18
N GLY A 421 13.76 9.66 6.24
CA GLY A 421 14.36 10.75 5.46
C GLY A 421 14.74 10.32 4.04
N THR A 422 14.47 11.19 3.07
CA THR A 422 14.92 11.02 1.68
C THR A 422 15.40 12.37 1.12
N ARG A 423 15.99 12.38 -0.09
CA ARG A 423 16.31 13.65 -0.77
C ARG A 423 15.08 14.53 -1.04
N HIS A 424 13.92 13.92 -1.25
CA HIS A 424 12.66 14.63 -1.51
C HIS A 424 11.89 15.00 -0.23
N ASP A 425 12.19 14.32 0.88
CA ASP A 425 11.65 14.65 2.20
C ASP A 425 12.78 14.76 3.26
N ILE A 426 13.25 15.98 3.45
CA ILE A 426 14.27 16.31 4.46
C ILE A 426 13.68 16.34 5.88
N THR A 427 12.35 16.46 6.00
CA THR A 427 11.67 16.45 7.31
C THR A 427 11.60 15.05 7.90
N GLY A 428 11.65 14.02 7.05
CA GLY A 428 11.60 12.61 7.40
C GLY A 428 10.27 12.14 8.01
N VAL A 429 9.26 13.02 8.03
CA VAL A 429 7.97 12.77 8.66
C VAL A 429 6.79 13.05 7.74
N ALA A 430 7.04 13.29 6.45
CA ALA A 430 5.98 13.62 5.51
C ALA A 430 4.96 12.48 5.37
N TRP A 431 5.31 11.22 5.63
CA TRP A 431 4.41 10.07 5.50
C TRP A 431 4.12 9.35 6.82
N THR A 432 4.80 9.74 7.89
CA THR A 432 4.73 9.07 9.21
C THR A 432 4.12 9.93 10.30
N ARG A 433 3.94 11.24 10.03
CA ARG A 433 3.22 12.14 10.92
C ARG A 433 1.74 12.07 10.63
N ASN A 434 0.95 11.76 11.67
CA ASN A 434 -0.49 11.80 11.57
C ASN A 434 -0.99 13.26 11.42
N SER A 435 -2.01 13.45 10.59
CA SER A 435 -2.62 14.77 10.31
C SER A 435 -3.31 15.36 11.55
N GLU A 436 -3.74 14.50 12.48
CA GLU A 436 -4.52 14.87 13.66
C GLU A 436 -3.72 15.52 14.81
N VAL A 437 -4.49 16.10 15.73
CA VAL A 437 -4.12 17.06 16.78
C VAL A 437 -2.92 16.64 17.65
N LYS A 438 -2.20 17.67 18.12
CA LYS A 438 -1.10 17.57 19.09
C LYS A 438 -1.52 16.82 20.38
N GLY A 439 -0.67 15.91 20.89
CA GLY A 439 -0.84 15.15 22.14
C GLY A 439 -1.18 13.66 22.02
N THR A 440 -1.61 13.15 20.87
CA THR A 440 -2.14 11.78 20.79
C THR A 440 -1.03 10.72 20.63
N ILE A 441 -0.97 9.71 21.52
CA ILE A 441 0.04 8.62 21.53
C ILE A 441 -0.21 7.57 20.41
N ARG A 442 -1.06 7.88 19.43
CA ARG A 442 -1.46 6.99 18.32
C ARG A 442 -0.27 6.46 17.54
N GLY A 443 0.63 7.34 17.11
CA GLY A 443 1.80 6.93 16.33
C GLY A 443 2.63 5.88 17.08
N LYS A 444 2.91 6.12 18.36
CA LYS A 444 3.71 5.22 19.20
C LYS A 444 3.07 3.85 19.35
N LEU A 445 1.75 3.81 19.53
CA LEU A 445 0.98 2.57 19.63
C LEU A 445 1.08 1.75 18.35
N VAL A 446 0.87 2.40 17.19
CA VAL A 446 0.96 1.77 15.86
C VAL A 446 2.38 1.24 15.62
N ALA A 447 3.41 2.04 15.89
CA ALA A 447 4.81 1.63 15.73
C ALA A 447 5.19 0.44 16.65
N ALA A 448 4.74 0.47 17.91
CA ALA A 448 4.98 -0.61 18.85
C ALA A 448 4.28 -1.91 18.43
N ARG A 449 3.02 -1.81 17.97
CA ARG A 449 2.26 -2.96 17.46
C ARG A 449 2.90 -3.55 16.21
N MET A 450 3.28 -2.72 15.24
CA MET A 450 4.03 -3.13 14.05
C MET A 450 5.30 -3.91 14.43
N THR A 451 6.10 -3.37 15.35
CA THR A 451 7.35 -4.01 15.80
C THR A 451 7.09 -5.35 16.48
N ALA A 452 6.08 -5.44 17.36
CA ALA A 452 5.73 -6.67 18.07
C ALA A 452 5.23 -7.76 17.10
N LEU A 453 4.38 -7.38 16.15
CA LEU A 453 3.87 -8.30 15.12
C LEU A 453 4.99 -8.76 14.18
N ALA A 454 5.91 -7.88 13.79
CA ALA A 454 7.06 -8.24 12.97
C ALA A 454 7.93 -9.29 13.68
N ARG A 455 8.25 -9.08 14.97
CA ARG A 455 8.99 -10.06 15.80
C ARG A 455 8.30 -11.42 15.85
N LYS A 456 6.99 -11.43 16.09
CA LYS A 456 6.20 -12.68 16.12
C LYS A 456 6.09 -13.34 14.76
N THR A 457 6.01 -12.56 13.69
CA THR A 457 5.99 -13.09 12.33
C THR A 457 7.31 -13.76 11.96
N VAL A 458 8.44 -13.14 12.29
CA VAL A 458 9.78 -13.73 12.09
C VAL A 458 9.93 -15.01 12.90
N GLU A 459 9.50 -15.02 14.16
CA GLU A 459 9.47 -16.22 15.00
C GLU A 459 8.69 -17.35 14.32
N VAL A 460 7.45 -17.09 13.86
CA VAL A 460 6.59 -18.07 13.17
C VAL A 460 7.23 -18.59 11.86
N LEU A 461 7.89 -17.72 11.10
CA LEU A 461 8.57 -18.11 9.87
C LEU A 461 9.76 -19.05 10.12
N THR A 462 10.43 -18.92 11.27
CA THR A 462 11.56 -19.77 11.67
C THR A 462 11.15 -21.10 12.32
N LEU A 463 9.88 -21.28 12.70
CA LEU A 463 9.39 -22.51 13.34
C LEU A 463 9.47 -23.72 12.40
N SER A 464 10.40 -24.65 12.71
CA SER A 464 10.65 -25.85 11.91
C SER A 464 9.56 -26.93 12.01
N ARG A 465 8.67 -26.84 13.03
CA ARG A 465 7.67 -27.87 13.35
C ARG A 465 6.33 -27.73 12.61
N VAL A 466 6.11 -26.62 11.90
CA VAL A 466 4.83 -26.29 11.25
C VAL A 466 4.95 -26.46 9.73
N THR A 467 3.88 -26.83 9.03
CA THR A 467 3.95 -26.92 7.56
C THR A 467 4.06 -25.52 6.94
N ALA A 468 4.67 -25.38 5.77
CA ALA A 468 4.78 -24.08 5.11
C ALA A 468 3.42 -23.42 4.81
N LYS A 469 2.35 -24.22 4.61
CA LYS A 469 1.00 -23.71 4.37
C LYS A 469 0.41 -23.08 5.65
N GLU A 470 0.55 -23.76 6.78
CA GLU A 470 0.09 -23.26 8.08
C GLU A 470 0.90 -22.04 8.52
N ARG A 471 2.23 -22.03 8.31
CA ARG A 471 3.06 -20.85 8.57
C ARG A 471 2.52 -19.63 7.84
N ILE A 472 2.28 -19.74 6.53
CA ILE A 472 1.76 -18.63 5.73
C ILE A 472 0.39 -18.17 6.24
N ARG A 473 -0.51 -19.11 6.58
CA ARG A 473 -1.82 -18.75 7.13
C ARG A 473 -1.67 -17.91 8.42
N HIS A 474 -0.83 -18.33 9.36
CA HIS A 474 -0.62 -17.61 10.61
C HIS A 474 0.06 -16.24 10.42
N VAL A 475 0.90 -16.07 9.39
CA VAL A 475 1.53 -14.78 9.08
C VAL A 475 0.49 -13.71 8.68
N PHE A 476 -0.61 -14.10 8.04
CA PHE A 476 -1.69 -13.20 7.58
C PHE A 476 -2.97 -13.32 8.42
N GLU A 477 -2.89 -13.92 9.60
CA GLU A 477 -4.03 -14.04 10.51
C GLU A 477 -3.99 -12.88 11.53
N PRO A 478 -5.04 -12.04 11.62
CA PRO A 478 -5.06 -10.92 12.56
C PRO A 478 -5.04 -11.39 14.02
N SER A 479 -4.24 -10.71 14.84
CA SER A 479 -4.36 -10.79 16.30
C SER A 479 -5.45 -9.83 16.79
N VAL A 480 -6.68 -10.33 16.91
CA VAL A 480 -7.81 -9.53 17.38
C VAL A 480 -7.85 -9.36 18.90
N GLY A 481 -7.00 -10.06 19.66
CA GLY A 481 -7.04 -10.10 21.13
C GLY A 481 -6.68 -8.79 21.83
N ASP A 482 -5.90 -7.92 21.19
CA ASP A 482 -5.41 -6.67 21.78
C ASP A 482 -6.37 -5.47 21.57
N TYR A 483 -7.53 -5.69 20.94
CA TYR A 483 -8.54 -4.65 20.72
C TYR A 483 -9.62 -4.72 21.79
N ASP A 484 -10.09 -3.55 22.23
CA ASP A 484 -11.20 -3.46 23.19
C ASP A 484 -12.55 -3.75 22.53
N LEU A 485 -12.68 -3.43 21.24
CA LEU A 485 -13.87 -3.74 20.44
C LEU A 485 -13.45 -4.20 19.04
N VAL A 486 -14.24 -5.09 18.46
CA VAL A 486 -14.04 -5.62 17.11
C VAL A 486 -15.38 -5.61 16.37
N ILE A 487 -15.41 -4.92 15.23
CA ILE A 487 -16.58 -4.82 14.36
C ILE A 487 -16.32 -5.68 13.13
N TYR A 488 -17.15 -6.70 12.96
CA TYR A 488 -17.18 -7.54 11.77
C TYR A 488 -18.17 -6.94 10.78
N THR A 489 -17.71 -6.69 9.55
CA THR A 489 -18.55 -6.13 8.49
C THR A 489 -18.84 -7.17 7.43
N ARG A 490 -20.02 -7.07 6.81
CA ARG A 490 -20.37 -7.91 5.67
C ARG A 490 -19.40 -7.64 4.53
N GLY A 491 -18.74 -8.71 4.08
CA GLY A 491 -17.96 -8.65 2.85
C GLY A 491 -18.86 -8.24 1.68
N ASN A 492 -18.45 -7.24 0.91
CA ASN A 492 -19.05 -7.03 -0.40
C ASN A 492 -18.83 -8.33 -1.19
N ASN A 493 -19.90 -8.99 -1.60
CA ASN A 493 -19.86 -10.25 -2.35
C ASN A 493 -19.16 -10.04 -3.73
N ARG A 494 -17.83 -9.95 -3.74
CA ARG A 494 -17.00 -9.87 -4.95
C ARG A 494 -17.28 -11.08 -5.86
N ALA A 495 -17.64 -12.22 -5.28
CA ALA A 495 -17.94 -13.47 -5.97
C ALA A 495 -19.17 -13.42 -6.91
N ALA A 496 -20.10 -12.47 -6.74
CA ALA A 496 -21.29 -12.39 -7.59
C ALA A 496 -21.10 -11.50 -8.83
N SER A 497 -20.12 -10.60 -8.85
CA SER A 497 -19.91 -9.64 -9.95
C SER A 497 -18.62 -9.88 -10.76
N THR A 498 -17.62 -10.56 -10.20
CA THR A 498 -16.38 -10.92 -10.92
C THR A 498 -16.23 -12.42 -11.17
N GLY A 499 -17.31 -13.19 -10.99
CA GLY A 499 -17.37 -14.57 -11.45
C GLY A 499 -16.93 -14.63 -12.90
N SER A 500 -15.75 -15.22 -13.13
CA SER A 500 -15.25 -15.52 -14.45
C SER A 500 -16.38 -16.20 -15.20
N ALA A 501 -16.93 -15.52 -16.21
CA ALA A 501 -17.74 -16.18 -17.20
C ALA A 501 -16.85 -17.32 -17.71
N LYS A 502 -17.17 -18.54 -17.28
CA LYS A 502 -16.67 -19.74 -17.93
C LYS A 502 -17.07 -19.58 -19.38
N ASP A 503 -16.06 -19.34 -20.21
CA ASP A 503 -16.08 -19.66 -21.61
C ASP A 503 -17.29 -19.12 -22.42
N SER A 504 -17.53 -17.81 -22.35
CA SER A 504 -18.32 -17.13 -23.39
C SER A 504 -17.39 -16.29 -24.27
N GLY A 505 -17.16 -16.77 -25.50
CA GLY A 505 -16.26 -16.21 -26.50
C GLY A 505 -16.62 -14.82 -27.04
N PHE A 506 -17.26 -13.96 -26.24
CA PHE A 506 -17.62 -12.61 -26.62
C PHE A 506 -17.17 -11.62 -25.55
N LYS A 507 -16.05 -10.93 -25.80
CA LYS A 507 -15.51 -9.83 -24.98
C LYS A 507 -16.50 -8.67 -24.72
N ASN A 508 -17.63 -8.63 -25.44
CA ASN A 508 -18.59 -7.53 -25.42
C ASN A 508 -19.87 -7.80 -24.61
N LEU A 509 -20.05 -9.01 -24.04
CA LEU A 509 -21.33 -9.39 -23.41
C LEU A 509 -21.33 -9.43 -21.88
N GLY A 510 -20.16 -9.41 -21.21
CA GLY A 510 -20.06 -9.58 -19.75
C GLY A 510 -19.75 -8.32 -18.91
N LYS A 511 -19.20 -7.25 -19.50
CA LYS A 511 -18.73 -6.07 -18.74
C LYS A 511 -19.39 -4.80 -19.24
N ARG A 512 -20.63 -4.56 -18.82
CA ARG A 512 -21.32 -3.28 -19.07
C ARG A 512 -20.72 -2.22 -18.15
N PHE A 513 -19.75 -1.47 -18.67
CA PHE A 513 -19.18 -0.32 -17.97
C PHE A 513 -20.27 0.75 -17.75
N PRO A 514 -20.21 1.51 -16.65
CA PRO A 514 -21.30 2.40 -16.26
C PRO A 514 -21.65 3.37 -17.39
N LYS A 515 -22.95 3.55 -17.64
CA LYS A 515 -23.42 4.46 -18.69
C LYS A 515 -23.80 5.83 -18.15
N SER A 516 -24.21 5.90 -16.88
CA SER A 516 -24.53 7.15 -16.18
C SER A 516 -23.50 7.46 -15.08
N PRO A 517 -23.33 8.75 -14.73
CA PRO A 517 -22.51 9.15 -13.58
C PRO A 517 -23.00 8.54 -12.25
N GLU A 518 -24.31 8.39 -12.06
CA GLU A 518 -24.89 7.77 -10.85
C GLU A 518 -24.52 6.28 -10.72
N GLU A 519 -24.58 5.53 -11.83
CA GLU A 519 -24.18 4.12 -11.86
C GLU A 519 -22.67 3.98 -11.58
N LEU A 520 -21.87 4.93 -12.07
CA LEU A 520 -20.44 4.99 -11.80
C LEU A 520 -20.18 5.24 -10.31
N ALA A 521 -20.81 6.26 -9.73
CA ALA A 521 -20.68 6.60 -8.32
C ALA A 521 -21.08 5.41 -7.42
N ALA A 522 -22.20 4.76 -7.71
CA ALA A 522 -22.65 3.56 -6.98
C ALA A 522 -21.65 2.40 -7.08
N LYS A 523 -21.03 2.20 -8.24
CA LYS A 523 -20.04 1.13 -8.46
C LYS A 523 -18.66 1.44 -7.89
N THR A 524 -18.28 2.72 -7.76
CA THR A 524 -17.00 3.14 -7.18
C THR A 524 -17.06 3.37 -5.68
N CYS A 525 -18.26 3.46 -5.11
CA CYS A 525 -18.44 3.63 -3.67
C CYS A 525 -17.90 2.41 -2.92
N LYS A 526 -17.14 2.68 -1.85
CA LYS A 526 -16.63 1.69 -0.90
C LYS A 526 -17.30 1.93 0.45
N PRO A 527 -18.45 1.31 0.74
CA PRO A 527 -19.26 1.63 1.92
C PRO A 527 -18.52 1.43 3.24
N VAL A 528 -17.71 0.37 3.35
CA VAL A 528 -16.93 0.09 4.56
C VAL A 528 -15.84 1.14 4.80
N ASP A 529 -15.24 1.67 3.73
CA ASP A 529 -14.23 2.73 3.81
C ASP A 529 -14.89 4.03 4.28
N ALA A 530 -16.04 4.36 3.72
CA ALA A 530 -16.84 5.52 4.15
C ALA A 530 -17.25 5.39 5.63
N LEU A 531 -17.77 4.23 6.05
CA LEU A 531 -18.12 3.96 7.45
C LEU A 531 -16.91 4.11 8.37
N TYR A 532 -15.75 3.58 7.99
CA TYR A 532 -14.52 3.72 8.77
C TYR A 532 -14.09 5.19 8.93
N HIS A 533 -14.16 5.98 7.87
CA HIS A 533 -13.80 7.41 7.91
C HIS A 533 -14.78 8.19 8.79
N GLU A 534 -16.09 7.94 8.67
CA GLU A 534 -17.13 8.58 9.47
C GLU A 534 -16.99 8.24 10.96
N LEU A 535 -16.77 6.96 11.30
CA LEU A 535 -16.51 6.51 12.66
C LEU A 535 -15.25 7.15 13.24
N SER A 536 -14.17 7.20 12.45
CA SER A 536 -12.90 7.79 12.85
C SER A 536 -13.04 9.30 13.11
N ALA A 537 -13.83 10.01 12.30
CA ALA A 537 -14.07 11.43 12.47
C ALA A 537 -14.95 11.74 13.69
N MET A 538 -16.04 11.00 13.87
CA MET A 538 -17.01 11.21 14.96
C MET A 538 -16.41 10.87 16.34
N TYR A 539 -15.66 9.78 16.43
CA TYR A 539 -15.12 9.28 17.70
C TYR A 539 -13.62 9.58 17.88
N LYS A 540 -13.05 10.52 17.12
CA LYS A 540 -11.61 10.85 17.13
C LYS A 540 -11.00 11.07 18.53
N ASP A 541 -11.78 11.61 19.46
CA ASP A 541 -11.36 11.93 20.82
C ASP A 541 -11.61 10.78 21.82
N THR A 542 -12.17 9.66 21.37
CA THR A 542 -12.61 8.53 22.22
C THR A 542 -12.01 7.19 21.85
N ILE A 543 -12.05 6.84 20.56
CA ILE A 543 -11.65 5.54 20.02
C ILE A 543 -10.58 5.77 18.96
N ILE A 544 -9.59 4.88 18.94
CA ILE A 544 -8.67 4.71 17.83
C ILE A 544 -9.17 3.51 17.02
N PHE A 545 -9.67 3.75 15.81
CA PHE A 545 -10.09 2.69 14.91
C PHE A 545 -8.94 2.21 14.01
N PHE A 546 -8.95 0.92 13.73
CA PHE A 546 -7.99 0.20 12.90
C PHE A 546 -8.78 -0.60 11.89
N LYS A 547 -8.40 -0.55 10.62
CA LYS A 547 -9.11 -1.26 9.53
C LYS A 547 -8.19 -2.28 8.88
N GLY A 548 -8.74 -3.45 8.58
CA GLY A 548 -8.07 -4.49 7.82
C GLY A 548 -9.04 -5.49 7.19
N THR A 549 -8.51 -6.60 6.70
CA THR A 549 -9.29 -7.71 6.14
C THR A 549 -9.05 -9.00 6.92
N LEU A 550 -10.09 -9.82 7.05
CA LEU A 550 -10.03 -11.09 7.76
C LEU A 550 -9.34 -12.17 6.90
N GLY A 551 -8.00 -12.18 6.93
CA GLY A 551 -7.21 -13.13 6.18
C GLY A 551 -7.29 -12.93 4.66
N VAL A 552 -6.63 -13.85 3.93
CA VAL A 552 -6.48 -13.77 2.46
C VAL A 552 -7.69 -14.36 1.73
N GLU A 553 -8.39 -15.31 2.37
CA GLU A 553 -9.46 -16.12 1.77
C GLU A 553 -10.87 -15.57 2.05
N GLN A 554 -11.06 -14.79 3.12
CA GLN A 554 -12.35 -14.21 3.49
C GLN A 554 -12.30 -12.70 3.23
N ASN A 555 -13.05 -12.22 2.23
CA ASN A 555 -13.14 -10.78 1.89
C ASN A 555 -13.98 -9.98 2.90
N ASN A 556 -14.04 -10.41 4.16
CA ASN A 556 -14.74 -9.69 5.20
C ASN A 556 -13.79 -8.63 5.76
N ASN A 557 -14.24 -7.39 5.80
CA ASN A 557 -13.46 -6.33 6.44
C ASN A 557 -13.71 -6.37 7.95
N ILE A 558 -12.67 -6.00 8.69
CA ILE A 558 -12.69 -5.97 10.15
C ILE A 558 -12.23 -4.60 10.61
N ILE A 559 -12.95 -4.02 11.56
CA ILE A 559 -12.60 -2.75 12.20
C ILE A 559 -12.35 -3.02 13.68
N GLY A 560 -11.10 -2.88 14.12
CA GLY A 560 -10.72 -2.96 15.53
C GLY A 560 -10.73 -1.58 16.17
N GLY A 561 -11.22 -1.46 17.40
CA GLY A 561 -11.19 -0.21 18.17
C GLY A 561 -10.43 -0.36 19.47
N VAL A 562 -9.71 0.69 19.86
CA VAL A 562 -9.04 0.82 21.16
C VAL A 562 -9.49 2.11 21.82
N TRP A 563 -9.96 2.04 23.06
CA TRP A 563 -10.35 3.22 23.83
C TRP A 563 -9.11 3.99 24.30
N TYR A 564 -9.17 5.31 24.29
CA TYR A 564 -8.14 6.08 25.01
C TYR A 564 -8.23 5.79 26.51
N ARG A 565 -7.12 5.37 27.11
CA ARG A 565 -7.02 5.11 28.56
C ARG A 565 -7.51 6.30 29.37
N ASP A 566 -7.15 7.49 28.93
CA ASP A 566 -7.53 8.77 29.53
C ASP A 566 -9.06 8.94 29.62
N VAL A 567 -9.81 8.46 28.63
CA VAL A 567 -11.26 8.62 28.52
C VAL A 567 -12.03 7.55 29.31
N VAL A 568 -11.41 6.38 29.56
CA VAL A 568 -12.04 5.29 30.31
C VAL A 568 -12.14 5.60 31.80
N ASP A 569 -11.19 6.36 32.35
CA ASP A 569 -11.19 6.72 33.77
C ASP A 569 -12.31 7.72 34.12
N ALA A 570 -12.89 7.57 35.33
CA ALA A 570 -13.94 8.47 35.81
C ALA A 570 -13.42 9.91 35.94
N ARG A 571 -14.17 10.87 35.38
CA ARG A 571 -13.80 12.30 35.36
C ARG A 571 -14.92 13.18 35.86
N GLN A 572 -14.58 14.37 36.34
CA GLN A 572 -15.56 15.38 36.70
C GLN A 572 -16.26 15.88 35.43
N PHE A 573 -17.58 16.00 35.46
CA PHE A 573 -18.35 16.49 34.33
C PHE A 573 -17.92 17.91 33.94
N LYS A 574 -17.67 18.12 32.64
CA LYS A 574 -17.37 19.42 32.05
C LYS A 574 -18.11 19.55 30.72
N ILE A 575 -18.50 20.78 30.38
CA ILE A 575 -19.04 21.08 29.05
C ILE A 575 -17.89 20.97 28.05
N GLY A 576 -18.09 20.21 26.96
CA GLY A 576 -17.06 19.98 25.94
C GLY A 576 -16.12 18.80 26.19
N LEU A 577 -16.54 17.78 26.96
CA LEU A 577 -15.78 16.54 27.12
C LEU A 577 -15.54 15.79 25.80
N GLY A 578 -16.38 16.00 24.78
CA GLY A 578 -16.21 15.42 23.45
C GLY A 578 -16.57 13.93 23.33
N PHE A 579 -17.22 13.35 24.36
CA PHE A 579 -17.60 11.94 24.37
C PHE A 579 -18.93 11.67 25.07
N ASN A 580 -19.60 10.59 24.66
CA ASN A 580 -20.85 10.14 25.28
C ASN A 580 -20.56 9.59 26.69
N SER A 581 -21.15 10.22 27.71
CA SER A 581 -20.83 9.95 29.12
C SER A 581 -22.08 9.63 29.93
N ILE A 582 -21.94 8.75 30.92
CA ILE A 582 -22.98 8.36 31.88
C ILE A 582 -22.51 8.69 33.31
N PRO A 583 -23.41 9.08 34.25
CA PRO A 583 -23.02 9.30 35.64
C PRO A 583 -22.39 8.04 36.26
N ALA A 584 -21.27 8.20 36.98
CA ALA A 584 -20.57 7.08 37.61
C ALA A 584 -21.45 6.32 38.62
N SER A 585 -22.44 7.00 39.21
CA SER A 585 -23.44 6.40 40.10
C SER A 585 -24.38 5.40 39.41
N ALA A 586 -24.55 5.49 38.08
CA ALA A 586 -25.44 4.62 37.31
C ALA A 586 -24.77 3.30 36.87
N VAL A 587 -23.45 3.18 37.00
CA VAL A 587 -22.64 2.03 36.51
C VAL A 587 -22.39 0.99 37.62
N SER A 588 -23.09 1.07 38.77
CA SER A 588 -22.86 0.24 39.95
C SER A 588 -23.35 -1.22 39.78
N GLY A 589 -22.68 -1.99 38.91
CA GLY A 589 -22.97 -3.40 38.66
C GLY A 589 -21.78 -4.27 38.22
N SER A 590 -20.66 -3.70 37.76
CA SER A 590 -19.49 -4.49 37.32
C SER A 590 -18.29 -4.34 38.26
N SER A 591 -17.84 -5.49 38.77
CA SER A 591 -16.74 -5.66 39.70
C SER A 591 -15.40 -5.16 39.15
N GLY A 592 -14.70 -4.27 39.87
CA GLY A 592 -13.24 -4.18 39.75
C GLY A 592 -12.55 -2.82 39.75
N HIS A 593 -13.23 -1.68 39.94
CA HIS A 593 -12.56 -0.38 39.98
C HIS A 593 -12.51 0.27 41.36
N LYS A 594 -11.29 0.70 41.72
CA LYS A 594 -10.87 1.22 43.01
C LYS A 594 -11.89 2.20 43.57
N LYS A 595 -12.43 1.91 44.76
CA LYS A 595 -13.15 2.88 45.59
C LYS A 595 -12.33 4.16 45.66
N ALA A 596 -12.87 5.24 45.10
CA ALA A 596 -12.38 6.58 45.36
C ALA A 596 -12.30 6.77 46.87
N LYS A 597 -11.16 7.26 47.37
CA LYS A 597 -10.99 7.63 48.78
C LYS A 597 -12.11 8.59 49.15
N THR A 598 -13.00 8.11 50.02
CA THR A 598 -14.16 8.84 50.52
C THR A 598 -13.70 10.00 51.40
N GLY A 599 -13.86 11.21 50.88
CA GLY A 599 -13.90 12.45 51.64
C GLY A 599 -14.99 13.34 51.06
N GLY A 600 -16.19 13.32 51.66
CA GLY A 600 -17.29 14.26 51.37
C GLY A 600 -18.45 13.69 50.54
N ASN A 601 -19.63 13.65 51.16
CA ASN A 601 -20.89 13.04 50.69
C ASN A 601 -21.50 13.61 49.38
N ASN A 602 -20.82 14.50 48.65
CA ASN A 602 -21.35 15.18 47.46
C ASN A 602 -20.51 15.00 46.18
N SER A 603 -19.40 14.24 46.19
CA SER A 603 -18.49 14.18 45.01
C SER A 603 -18.80 13.07 44.00
N ALA A 604 -19.59 12.05 44.35
CA ALA A 604 -19.90 10.93 43.46
C ALA A 604 -20.94 11.29 42.38
N THR A 605 -21.77 12.30 42.61
CA THR A 605 -22.83 12.76 41.69
C THR A 605 -22.31 13.65 40.56
N THR A 606 -21.06 14.10 40.63
CA THR A 606 -20.44 14.98 39.61
C THR A 606 -19.44 14.26 38.71
N MET A 607 -19.21 12.97 38.94
CA MET A 607 -18.29 12.15 38.14
C MET A 607 -19.06 11.43 37.03
N VAL A 608 -18.50 11.47 35.83
CA VAL A 608 -19.01 10.79 34.64
C VAL A 608 -17.96 9.80 34.13
N VAL A 609 -18.45 8.72 33.51
CA VAL A 609 -17.66 7.67 32.87
C VAL A 609 -18.14 7.55 31.43
N LEU A 610 -17.29 7.06 30.55
CA LEU A 610 -17.64 6.76 29.17
C LEU A 610 -18.82 5.77 29.08
N ASN A 611 -19.84 6.13 28.30
CA ASN A 611 -21.00 5.27 28.06
C ASN A 611 -20.74 4.29 26.92
N LYS A 612 -20.04 3.18 27.23
CA LYS A 612 -19.67 2.17 26.23
C LYS A 612 -20.88 1.58 25.51
N GLU A 613 -21.96 1.27 26.24
CA GLU A 613 -23.17 0.66 25.65
C GLU A 613 -23.87 1.59 24.65
N ALA A 614 -23.98 2.88 24.95
CA ALA A 614 -24.59 3.82 24.02
C ALA A 614 -23.74 4.01 22.76
N ILE A 615 -22.42 4.09 22.90
CA ILE A 615 -21.52 4.22 21.75
C ILE A 615 -21.61 2.98 20.84
N LEU A 616 -21.67 1.78 21.41
CA LEU A 616 -21.84 0.56 20.61
C LEU A 616 -23.16 0.57 19.84
N LYS A 617 -24.26 1.02 20.45
CA LYS A 617 -25.56 1.16 19.77
C LYS A 617 -25.56 2.26 18.70
N GLU A 618 -24.85 3.36 18.93
CA GLU A 618 -24.67 4.40 17.92
C GLU A 618 -23.91 3.85 16.71
N ILE A 619 -22.83 3.08 16.93
CA ILE A 619 -22.06 2.42 15.87
C ILE A 619 -22.94 1.41 15.11
N GLU A 620 -23.71 0.60 15.82
CA GLU A 620 -24.63 -0.38 15.23
C GLU A 620 -25.69 0.32 14.36
N ASN A 621 -26.30 1.40 14.86
CA ASN A 621 -27.28 2.18 14.12
C ASN A 621 -26.69 2.89 12.89
N LEU A 622 -25.46 3.38 12.99
CA LEU A 622 -24.78 4.05 11.88
C LEU A 622 -24.40 3.07 10.77
N GLY A 623 -23.86 1.91 11.14
CA GLY A 623 -23.46 0.89 10.17
C GLY A 623 -24.64 0.11 9.58
N GLY A 624 -25.74 -0.02 10.32
CA GLY A 624 -26.94 -0.73 9.89
C GLY A 624 -26.62 -2.12 9.31
N ASP A 625 -27.13 -2.41 8.12
CA ASP A 625 -26.95 -3.70 7.43
C ASP A 625 -25.49 -4.03 7.04
N LEU A 626 -24.55 -3.07 7.14
CA LEU A 626 -23.14 -3.30 6.84
C LEU A 626 -22.41 -4.04 7.97
N ILE A 627 -22.90 -3.95 9.19
CA ILE A 627 -22.30 -4.58 10.37
C ILE A 627 -22.95 -5.95 10.58
N ASP A 628 -22.14 -7.00 10.65
CA ASP A 628 -22.59 -8.34 11.00
C ASP A 628 -22.63 -8.52 12.52
N GLU A 629 -21.54 -8.16 13.19
CA GLU A 629 -21.36 -8.41 14.62
C GLU A 629 -20.40 -7.38 15.22
N ILE A 630 -20.65 -6.99 16.47
CA ILE A 630 -19.73 -6.17 17.27
C ILE A 630 -19.39 -6.95 18.55
N GLU A 631 -18.13 -7.37 18.66
CA GLU A 631 -17.59 -8.01 19.85
C GLU A 631 -16.92 -6.96 20.76
N LEU A 632 -17.34 -6.90 22.03
CA LEU A 632 -16.63 -6.16 23.08
C LEU A 632 -15.77 -7.15 23.89
N LYS A 633 -14.49 -6.82 24.11
CA LYS A 633 -13.54 -7.70 24.79
C LYS A 633 -13.26 -7.33 26.24
#